data_AF-A0A4Q1CEX0-F1
#
_entry.id   AF-A0A4Q1CEX0-F1
#
_cell.length_a   1.000
_cell.length_b   1.000
_cell.length_c   1.000
_cell.angle_alpha   90.00
_cell.angle_beta   90.00
_cell.angle_gamma   90.00
#
_symmetry.space_group_name_H-M   'P 1'
#
loop_
_entity.id
_entity.type
_entity.pdbx_description
1 polymer ?
#
loop_
_entity_poly.entity_id
_entity_poly.type
_entity_poly.pdbx_seq_one_letter_code
_entity_poly.pdbx_strand_id
1 'polypeptide(L)' 'MAHETNDTKQKDITRNWVTSSRFLFYVQLFCIAAFLLGGCYKLYNSRYKGKPAVEVPESTLYNPKYK' A
#
# COMPACT_ATOMS: atom_id res chain seq x y z
N MET A 1 30.57 13.79 33.92
CA MET A 1 30.44 12.33 33.73
C MET A 1 29.05 11.77 34.04
N ALA A 2 28.38 12.11 35.15
CA ALA A 2 27.01 11.59 35.44
C ALA A 2 25.87 12.25 34.62
N HIS A 3 26.06 13.49 34.14
CA HIS A 3 25.08 14.19 33.29
C HIS A 3 25.04 13.63 31.86
N GLU A 4 26.18 13.20 31.33
CA GLU A 4 26.31 12.68 29.96
C GLU A 4 25.66 11.31 29.81
N THR A 5 25.73 10.47 30.85
CA THR A 5 25.09 9.15 30.88
C THR A 5 23.57 9.22 31.00
N ASN A 6 23.03 10.31 31.56
CA ASN A 6 21.59 10.55 31.63
C ASN A 6 21.02 10.96 30.26
N ASP A 7 21.73 11.83 29.52
CA ASP A 7 21.36 12.25 28.16
C ASP A 7 21.36 11.07 27.16
N THR A 8 22.36 10.19 27.26
CA THR A 8 22.40 8.96 26.42
C THR A 8 21.23 8.03 26.73
N LYS A 9 20.85 7.89 28.01
CA LYS A 9 19.69 7.07 28.43
C LYS A 9 18.36 7.62 27.94
N GLN A 10 18.22 8.94 27.77
CA GLN A 10 17.00 9.55 27.23
C GLN A 10 16.88 9.44 25.71
N LYS A 11 18.00 9.36 24.99
CA LYS A 11 18.02 9.14 23.54
C LYS A 11 17.85 7.67 23.15
N ASP A 12 17.99 6.75 24.10
CA ASP A 12 17.79 5.34 23.86
C ASP A 12 16.30 5.00 23.71
N ILE A 13 15.92 4.53 22.52
CA ILE A 13 14.57 4.08 22.16
C ILE A 13 14.08 2.92 23.03
N THR A 14 14.97 2.14 23.63
CA THR A 14 14.54 1.03 24.50
C THR A 14 14.13 1.53 25.88
N ARG A 15 14.68 2.67 26.31
CA ARG A 15 14.52 3.19 27.67
C ARG A 15 13.52 4.34 27.75
N ASN A 16 13.37 5.12 26.68
CA ASN A 16 12.49 6.27 26.63
C ASN A 16 11.20 5.98 25.84
N TRP A 17 10.16 5.60 26.58
CA TRP A 17 8.84 5.27 26.06
C TRP A 17 8.20 6.41 25.26
N VAL A 18 8.42 7.67 25.65
CA VAL A 18 7.81 8.83 24.99
C VAL A 18 8.36 9.01 23.57
N THR A 19 9.69 8.91 23.41
CA THR A 19 10.34 9.00 22.10
C THR A 19 9.95 7.82 21.21
N SER A 20 9.86 6.62 21.79
CA SER A 20 9.50 5.40 21.07
C SER A 20 8.06 5.38 20.60
N SER A 21 7.10 5.88 21.40
CA SER A 21 5.71 6.02 20.95
C SER A 21 5.59 6.97 19.74
N ARG A 22 6.31 8.09 19.74
CA ARG A 22 6.33 9.03 18.61
C ARG A 22 6.93 8.38 17.36
N PHE A 23 8.04 7.65 17.51
CA PHE A 23 8.67 6.93 16.41
C PHE A 23 7.73 5.88 15.80
N LEU A 24 7.14 5.01 16.63
CA LEU A 24 6.22 3.97 16.18
C LEU A 24 4.98 4.56 15.49
N PHE A 25 4.48 5.70 15.98
CA PHE A 25 3.38 6.40 15.32
C PHE A 25 3.73 6.80 13.87
N TYR A 26 4.92 7.39 13.65
CA TYR A 26 5.35 7.76 12.29
C TYR A 26 5.55 6.54 11.38
N VAL A 27 6.14 5.46 11.91
CA VAL A 27 6.31 4.21 11.16
C VAL A 27 4.96 3.62 10.77
N GLN A 28 4.02 3.57 11.71
CA GLN A 28 2.68 3.05 11.46
C GLN A 28 1.93 3.90 10.43
N LEU A 29 1.98 5.22 10.55
CA LEU A 29 1.37 6.13 9.58
C LEU A 29 1.96 5.94 8.17
N PHE A 30 3.28 5.77 8.08
CA PHE A 30 3.97 5.50 6.82
C PHE A 30 3.54 4.15 6.22
N CYS A 31 3.48 3.08 7.02
CA CYS A 31 3.02 1.77 6.56
C CYS A 31 1.59 1.80 6.02
N ILE A 32 0.68 2.49 6.72
CA ILE A 32 -0.72 2.66 6.27
C ILE A 32 -0.78 3.45 4.96
N ALA A 33 -0.05 4.57 4.87
CA ALA A 33 0.01 5.37 3.65
C ALA A 33 0.58 4.58 2.46
N ALA A 34 1.68 3.85 2.66
CA ALA A 34 2.29 3.00 1.65
C ALA A 34 1.35 1.89 1.19
N PHE A 35 0.61 1.26 2.12
CA PHE A 35 -0.37 0.23 1.79
C PHE A 35 -1.55 0.78 0.99
N LEU A 36 -2.11 1.93 1.39
CA LEU A 36 -3.20 2.59 0.66
C LEU A 36 -2.76 2.98 -0.76
N LEU A 37 -1.63 3.66 -0.89
CA LEU A 37 -1.13 4.11 -2.19
C LEU A 37 -0.77 2.92 -3.09
N GLY A 38 -0.07 1.92 -2.55
CA GLY A 38 0.27 0.69 -3.28
C GLY A 38 -0.97 -0.10 -3.71
N GLY A 39 -1.96 -0.21 -2.82
CA GLY A 39 -3.24 -0.86 -3.09
C GLY A 39 -4.04 -0.14 -4.18
N CYS A 40 -4.21 1.18 -4.06
CA CYS A 40 -4.89 2.02 -5.05
C CYS A 40 -4.18 1.97 -6.41
N TYR A 41 -2.84 2.04 -6.44
CA TYR A 41 -2.07 1.98 -7.67
C TYR A 41 -2.23 0.65 -8.40
N LYS A 42 -2.12 -0.47 -7.67
CA LYS A 42 -2.30 -1.81 -8.23
C LYS A 42 -3.72 -2.00 -8.76
N LEU A 43 -4.74 -1.53 -8.02
CA LEU A 43 -6.13 -1.61 -8.46
C LEU A 43 -6.38 -0.76 -9.72
N TYR A 44 -5.79 0.44 -9.81
CA TYR A 44 -5.87 1.30 -10.98
C TYR A 44 -5.27 0.63 -12.23
N ASN A 45 -4.09 0.02 -12.11
CA ASN A 45 -3.44 -0.63 -13.24
C ASN A 45 -4.12 -1.95 -13.66
N SER A 46 -4.71 -2.67 -12.70
CA SER A 46 -5.49 -3.88 -12.94
C SER A 46 -6.94 -3.60 -13.36
N ARG A 47 -7.29 -2.34 -13.65
CA ARG A 47 -8.60 -1.99 -14.19
C ARG A 47 -8.84 -2.75 -15.50
N TYR A 48 -10.08 -3.17 -15.71
CA TYR A 48 -10.52 -3.75 -16.97
C TYR A 48 -10.18 -2.80 -18.14
N LYS A 49 -9.26 -3.22 -19.00
CA LYS A 49 -8.69 -2.39 -20.08
C LYS A 49 -9.58 -2.28 -21.32
N GLY A 50 -10.76 -2.89 -21.29
CA GLY A 50 -11.72 -2.93 -22.39
C GLY A 50 -11.93 -4.34 -22.95
N LYS A 51 -12.85 -4.45 -23.90
CA LYS A 51 -13.09 -5.70 -24.62
C LYS A 51 -11.95 -5.93 -25.60
N PRO A 52 -11.10 -6.96 -25.42
CA PRO A 52 -10.13 -7.31 -26.45
C PRO A 52 -10.90 -7.64 -27.73
N ALA A 53 -10.39 -7.23 -28.89
CA ALA A 53 -10.92 -7.61 -30.19
C ALA A 53 -10.63 -9.10 -30.42
N VAL A 54 -11.32 -9.95 -29.67
CA VAL A 54 -11.33 -11.39 -29.86
C VAL A 54 -12.37 -11.65 -30.95
N GLU A 55 -12.01 -12.50 -31.91
CA GLU A 55 -12.95 -13.00 -32.90
C GLU A 55 -14.00 -13.84 -32.17
N VAL A 56 -15.12 -13.20 -31.84
CA VAL A 56 -16.26 -13.85 -31.21
C VAL A 56 -16.99 -14.65 -32.30
N PRO A 57 -17.29 -15.95 -32.09
CA PRO A 57 -18.04 -16.73 -33.06
C PRO A 57 -19.39 -16.08 -33.39
N GLU A 58 -19.71 -15.95 -34.67
CA GLU A 58 -20.93 -15.26 -35.16
C GLU A 58 -22.24 -15.89 -34.65
N SER A 59 -22.20 -17.13 -34.17
CA SER A 59 -23.33 -17.83 -33.52
C SER A 59 -23.67 -17.31 -32.12
N THR A 60 -22.73 -16.59 -31.48
CA THR A 60 -22.92 -16.01 -30.13
C THR A 60 -23.29 -14.53 -30.17
N LEU A 61 -23.39 -13.94 -31.37
CA LEU A 61 -23.91 -12.59 -31.55
C LEU A 61 -25.41 -12.56 -31.22
N TYR A 62 -25.87 -11.43 -30.69
CA TYR A 62 -27.28 -11.19 -30.37
C TYR A 62 -28.22 -11.46 -31.55
N ASN A 63 -27.75 -11.21 -32.78
CA ASN A 63 -28.39 -11.66 -34.00
C ASN A 63 -27.48 -12.70 -34.68
N PRO A 64 -27.67 -14.00 -34.39
CA PRO A 64 -26.76 -15.03 -34.86
C PRO A 64 -26.87 -15.18 -36.37
N LYS A 65 -25.72 -15.26 -37.04
CA LYS A 65 -25.64 -15.66 -38.44
C LYS A 65 -25.24 -17.12 -38.52
N TYR A 66 -26.08 -17.93 -39.15
CA TYR A 66 -25.80 -19.34 -39.44
C TYR A 66 -25.35 -19.43 -40.90
N LYS A 67 -24.33 -20.24 -41.18
CA LYS A 67 -23.91 -20.59 -42.56
C LYS A 67 -24.74 -21.75 -43.08
#